data_AF-A0AAD4IJF8-F1
#
_entry.id   AF-A0AAD4IJF8-F1
#
_cell.length_a   1.000
_cell.length_b   1.000
_cell.length_c   1.000
_cell.angle_alpha   90.00
_cell.angle_beta   90.00
_cell.angle_gamma   90.00
#
_symmetry.space_group_name_H-M   'P 1'
#
loop_
_entity.id
_entity.type
_entity.pdbx_description
1 polymer ?
#
loop_
_entity_poly.entity_id
_entity_poly.type
_entity_poly.pdbx_seq_one_letter_code
_entity_poly.pdbx_strand_id
1 'polypeptide(L)'
;MKQRVTYLVKNPEEFTPEQLGIGKDLSGPFFYLDNVDAAKEHRITLGLDELPNEISKLLQQWHELHLRWTSSTPYKSTPPFTSRVSPGLHIFFTPLSDTPEDALCSFLRLLVSTDTEWDPKCETISTSSSKMPILSERFSMSATSQYYSYVGSIKRLKHSFYDTVCKSVETGDRCRDAVNDFFESDYIDVDYDTISRSVVLTSGRAQAPEEDKSWKETIKLPSKDATVEIGVLTLEGNADPEDIQFGGFLTVLGQDEKPKPTRFQTPTRHYPLLLASSNPTAQPKLHPLTYSTSFSQPTGLHPTLTLTFPAHLLNPPDRSCKLHTHLTLPSYLFIDKYQFSDPLFLSDKNLIRLRSLSGATDLEAPDWAVGPWGSAALFQLGVPVPEKIEYPDVDLGAGEDGNKNVWEDLPTHRAIPEGVDWNVSIPLHLRYMPAGPSSHARVPVPWPVVFWACRAESGAQHTSNPFDRKHLGYEGLFGPKTRFMHVQPEVRRNQTTTTTTTTGGGGELVEWIDVPVLDTRGAGWIEGGTVGVVMVAFLGLCWVLFGRSGREGGGDEKKKKKKKKKKKKQ
;
A
#
# COMPACT_ATOMS: atom_id res chain seq x y z
N MET A 1 4.48 23.85 19.22
CA MET A 1 4.22 23.35 17.85
C MET A 1 5.37 23.76 16.95
N LYS A 2 5.93 22.80 16.19
CA LYS A 2 6.91 23.06 15.13
C LYS A 2 6.34 22.61 13.79
N GLN A 3 6.50 23.41 12.75
CA GLN A 3 6.09 23.07 11.40
C GLN A 3 7.28 23.18 10.46
N ARG A 4 7.39 22.22 9.55
CA ARG A 4 8.33 22.22 8.44
C ARG A 4 7.56 22.01 7.15
N VAL A 5 7.65 22.94 6.23
CA VAL A 5 7.06 22.84 4.89
C VAL A 5 8.20 22.79 3.89
N THR A 6 8.30 21.70 3.13
CA THR A 6 9.37 21.52 2.14
C THR A 6 8.75 21.41 0.76
N TYR A 7 9.11 22.35 -0.11
CA TYR A 7 8.86 22.31 -1.54
C TYR A 7 10.10 21.79 -2.24
N LEU A 8 9.93 20.80 -3.07
CA LEU A 8 10.97 20.26 -3.91
C LEU A 8 10.62 20.55 -5.37
N VAL A 9 11.32 21.52 -5.93
CA VAL A 9 11.12 22.01 -7.30
C VAL A 9 11.43 20.91 -8.30
N LYS A 10 10.51 20.67 -9.24
CA LYS A 10 10.66 19.61 -10.26
C LYS A 10 11.57 20.05 -11.42
N ASN A 11 11.45 21.31 -11.83
CA ASN A 11 12.21 21.92 -12.92
C ASN A 11 13.10 23.04 -12.36
N PRO A 12 14.34 22.74 -11.94
CA PRO A 12 15.25 23.75 -11.38
C PRO A 12 15.53 24.93 -12.32
N GLU A 13 15.45 24.72 -13.64
CA GLU A 13 15.71 25.76 -14.65
C GLU A 13 14.60 26.81 -14.75
N GLU A 14 13.37 26.48 -14.34
CA GLU A 14 12.22 27.38 -14.38
C GLU A 14 12.03 28.16 -13.07
N PHE A 15 12.76 27.77 -12.02
CA PHE A 15 12.63 28.35 -10.69
C PHE A 15 13.54 29.57 -10.52
N THR A 16 12.98 30.68 -10.04
CA THR A 16 13.73 31.89 -9.73
C THR A 16 13.46 32.41 -8.32
N PRO A 17 14.45 33.05 -7.65
CA PRO A 17 14.28 33.53 -6.28
C PRO A 17 13.16 34.56 -6.09
N GLU A 18 12.77 35.29 -7.14
CA GLU A 18 11.72 36.31 -7.11
C GLU A 18 10.33 35.72 -6.86
N GLN A 19 10.18 34.41 -7.06
CA GLN A 19 8.95 33.68 -6.76
C GLN A 19 8.70 33.53 -5.26
N LEU A 20 9.72 33.80 -4.43
CA LEU A 20 9.69 33.65 -2.99
C LEU A 20 9.78 35.01 -2.30
N GLY A 21 9.04 35.19 -1.22
CA GLY A 21 9.21 36.39 -0.41
C GLY A 21 8.64 36.27 0.98
N ILE A 22 9.08 37.22 1.82
CA ILE A 22 8.62 37.37 3.19
C ILE A 22 7.98 38.74 3.29
N GLY A 23 6.75 38.77 3.78
CA GLY A 23 6.00 39.99 4.06
C GLY A 23 5.59 40.07 5.52
N LYS A 24 4.99 41.21 5.89
CA LYS A 24 4.41 41.42 7.21
C LYS A 24 3.10 42.16 7.07
N ASP A 25 2.05 41.61 7.65
CA ASP A 25 0.72 42.23 7.73
C ASP A 25 0.31 42.48 9.20
N LEU A 26 -0.93 42.92 9.41
CA LEU A 26 -1.48 43.13 10.76
C LEU A 26 -1.55 41.84 11.60
N SER A 27 -1.56 40.66 10.96
CA SER A 27 -1.59 39.34 11.60
C SER A 27 -0.20 38.77 11.90
N GLY A 28 0.87 39.38 11.37
CA GLY A 28 2.25 38.97 11.62
C GLY A 28 3.08 38.78 10.34
N PRO A 29 4.28 38.18 10.46
CA PRO A 29 5.08 37.81 9.30
C PRO A 29 4.41 36.67 8.53
N PHE A 30 4.55 36.70 7.21
CA PHE A 30 4.08 35.63 6.32
C PHE A 30 5.12 35.36 5.24
N PHE A 31 5.17 34.11 4.79
CA PHE A 31 5.92 33.69 3.61
C PHE A 31 4.94 33.52 2.45
N TYR A 32 5.30 33.94 1.26
CA TYR A 32 4.53 33.63 0.06
C TYR A 32 5.41 32.96 -0.98
N LEU A 33 4.80 32.05 -1.73
CA LEU A 33 5.36 31.50 -2.96
C LEU A 33 4.36 31.68 -4.10
N ASP A 34 4.87 32.00 -5.29
CA ASP A 34 4.05 32.19 -6.48
C ASP A 34 4.56 31.38 -7.67
N ASN A 35 3.67 30.57 -8.24
CA ASN A 35 3.91 29.79 -9.44
C ASN A 35 5.09 28.81 -9.35
N VAL A 36 5.23 28.09 -8.22
CA VAL A 36 6.31 27.12 -8.01
C VAL A 36 5.83 25.70 -8.33
N ASP A 37 6.33 25.06 -9.39
CA ASP A 37 6.05 23.63 -9.65
C ASP A 37 6.98 22.74 -8.79
N ALA A 38 6.38 22.18 -7.73
CA ALA A 38 7.10 21.39 -6.75
C ALA A 38 6.24 20.24 -6.19
N ALA A 39 6.91 19.22 -5.66
CA ALA A 39 6.32 18.35 -4.65
C ALA A 39 6.35 19.05 -3.29
N LYS A 40 5.33 18.86 -2.45
CA LYS A 40 5.20 19.47 -1.13
C LYS A 40 5.14 18.40 -0.05
N GLU A 41 5.96 18.51 0.98
CA GLU A 41 5.81 17.79 2.24
C GLU A 41 5.54 18.81 3.35
N HIS A 42 4.47 18.59 4.11
CA HIS A 42 4.17 19.36 5.31
C HIS A 42 4.28 18.45 6.52
N ARG A 43 5.20 18.79 7.43
CA ARG A 43 5.47 18.06 8.66
C ARG A 43 5.16 18.94 9.87
N ILE A 44 4.29 18.46 10.75
CA ILE A 44 3.88 19.15 11.97
C ILE A 44 4.31 18.29 13.16
N THR A 45 5.04 18.87 14.11
CA THR A 45 5.41 18.23 15.38
C THR A 45 4.67 18.89 16.53
N LEU A 46 3.91 18.08 17.25
CA LEU A 46 3.06 18.49 18.37
C LEU A 46 3.50 17.82 19.66
N GLY A 47 3.56 18.59 20.74
CA GLY A 47 3.66 18.03 22.09
C GLY A 47 2.36 17.29 22.46
N LEU A 48 2.45 16.31 23.36
CA LEU A 48 1.25 15.61 23.85
C LEU A 48 0.25 16.54 24.58
N ASP A 49 0.73 17.66 25.11
CA ASP A 49 -0.04 18.74 25.75
C ASP A 49 -0.74 19.65 24.74
N GLU A 50 -0.32 19.63 23.48
CA GLU A 50 -0.93 20.41 22.38
C GLU A 50 -2.09 19.66 21.71
N LEU A 51 -2.32 18.40 22.08
CA LEU A 51 -3.37 17.54 21.53
C LEU A 51 -4.61 17.54 22.42
N PRO A 52 -5.81 17.29 21.85
CA PRO A 52 -7.00 16.97 22.64
C PRO A 52 -6.72 15.85 23.64
N ASN A 53 -7.30 15.96 24.84
CA ASN A 53 -7.07 15.03 25.95
C ASN A 53 -7.37 13.57 25.56
N GLU A 54 -8.38 13.35 24.73
CA GLU A 54 -8.77 12.04 24.23
C GLU A 54 -7.66 11.40 23.38
N ILE A 55 -7.09 12.16 22.44
CA ILE A 55 -6.01 11.69 21.56
C ILE A 55 -4.73 11.48 22.36
N SER A 56 -4.40 12.43 23.24
CA SER A 56 -3.20 12.35 24.09
C SER A 56 -3.20 11.10 24.96
N LYS A 57 -4.33 10.76 25.59
CA LYS A 57 -4.49 9.53 26.39
C LYS A 57 -4.39 8.27 25.54
N LEU A 58 -4.95 8.28 24.34
CA LEU A 58 -4.89 7.13 23.43
C LEU A 58 -3.45 6.83 23.01
N LEU A 59 -2.67 7.85 22.67
CA LEU A 59 -1.27 7.69 22.29
C LEU A 59 -0.41 7.18 23.43
N GLN A 60 -0.68 7.60 24.66
CA GLN A 60 0.03 7.13 25.85
C GLN A 60 -0.13 5.63 26.13
N GLN A 61 -1.05 4.94 25.46
CA GLN A 61 -1.21 3.48 25.56
C GLN A 61 -0.17 2.70 24.74
N TRP A 62 0.66 3.34 23.92
CA TRP A 62 1.59 2.68 23.01
C TRP A 62 3.03 3.02 23.39
N HIS A 63 3.96 2.07 23.25
CA HIS A 63 5.39 2.36 23.32
C HIS A 63 5.84 3.15 22.08
N GLU A 64 5.35 2.72 20.93
CA GLU A 64 5.47 3.38 19.63
C GLU A 64 4.24 3.06 18.77
N LEU A 65 3.83 4.01 17.94
CA LEU A 65 2.70 3.91 17.03
C LEU A 65 3.00 4.69 15.74
N HIS A 66 3.02 3.98 14.62
CA HIS A 66 3.35 4.52 13.31
C HIS A 66 2.25 4.17 12.31
N LEU A 67 1.54 5.19 11.82
CA LEU A 67 0.55 5.04 10.76
C LEU A 67 1.17 5.49 9.45
N ARG A 68 0.95 4.71 8.39
CA ARG A 68 1.31 5.04 7.01
C ARG A 68 0.08 4.83 6.15
N TRP A 69 -0.50 5.91 5.66
CA TRP A 69 -1.55 5.86 4.66
C TRP A 69 -1.01 6.32 3.31
N THR A 70 -1.42 5.65 2.24
CA THR A 70 -1.09 6.06 0.86
C THR A 70 -2.30 5.83 -0.03
N SER A 71 -2.58 6.83 -0.88
CA SER A 71 -3.69 6.83 -1.82
C SER A 71 -3.61 5.69 -2.84
N SER A 72 -4.76 5.24 -3.34
CA SER A 72 -4.84 4.38 -4.53
C SER A 72 -4.54 5.14 -5.82
N THR A 73 -4.57 6.47 -5.83
CA THR A 73 -4.25 7.28 -7.02
C THR A 73 -2.74 7.25 -7.29
N PRO A 74 -2.31 6.99 -8.54
CA PRO A 74 -0.89 6.98 -8.88
C PRO A 74 -0.30 8.39 -8.83
N TYR A 75 0.88 8.52 -8.23
CA TYR A 75 1.66 9.74 -8.20
C TYR A 75 3.14 9.46 -8.46
N LYS A 76 3.82 10.44 -9.08
CA LYS A 76 5.26 10.40 -9.34
C LYS A 76 6.04 10.84 -8.10
N SER A 77 6.90 9.98 -7.58
CA SER A 77 7.78 10.34 -6.45
C SER A 77 8.91 11.27 -6.92
N THR A 78 9.21 12.28 -6.11
CA THR A 78 10.27 13.26 -6.38
C THR A 78 11.27 13.26 -5.22
N PRO A 79 12.60 13.13 -5.44
CA PRO A 79 13.58 12.93 -4.35
C PRO A 79 13.79 14.19 -3.49
N PRO A 80 13.63 14.12 -2.16
CA PRO A 80 13.89 12.93 -1.33
C PRO A 80 12.67 12.06 -1.02
N PHE A 81 11.47 12.43 -1.46
CA PHE A 81 10.21 11.74 -1.17
C PHE A 81 10.00 10.48 -2.04
N THR A 82 10.96 9.56 -1.99
CA THR A 82 11.06 8.34 -2.82
C THR A 82 10.49 7.09 -2.15
N SER A 83 10.46 7.06 -0.82
CA SER A 83 9.92 5.98 0.00
C SER A 83 8.43 5.72 -0.27
N ARG A 84 8.08 4.45 -0.43
CA ARG A 84 6.72 3.98 -0.79
C ARG A 84 6.25 2.84 0.10
N VAL A 85 4.92 2.75 0.24
CA VAL A 85 4.16 1.62 0.79
C VAL A 85 3.02 1.30 -0.18
N SER A 86 2.47 0.08 -0.11
CA SER A 86 1.28 -0.31 -0.89
C SER A 86 0.08 0.57 -0.49
N PRO A 87 -0.87 0.86 -1.40
CA PRO A 87 -2.05 1.66 -1.07
C PRO A 87 -2.89 1.10 0.09
N GLY A 88 -3.46 2.00 0.88
CA GLY A 88 -4.24 1.70 2.09
C GLY A 88 -3.57 2.19 3.37
N LEU A 89 -4.16 1.81 4.50
CA LEU A 89 -3.72 2.18 5.84
C LEU A 89 -2.88 1.05 6.45
N HIS A 90 -1.61 1.34 6.74
CA HIS A 90 -0.70 0.46 7.48
C HIS A 90 -0.47 1.05 8.87
N ILE A 91 -0.47 0.20 9.89
CA ILE A 91 -0.22 0.60 11.27
C ILE A 91 0.84 -0.34 11.84
N PHE A 92 1.98 0.22 12.24
CA PHE A 92 3.05 -0.49 12.93
C PHE A 92 3.12 0.00 14.36
N PHE A 93 3.06 -0.90 15.33
CA PHE A 93 2.92 -0.50 16.73
C PHE A 93 3.54 -1.51 17.69
N THR A 94 3.92 -1.00 18.86
CA THR A 94 4.34 -1.81 20.00
C THR A 94 3.50 -1.40 21.21
N PRO A 95 2.58 -2.26 21.70
CA PRO A 95 1.77 -1.96 22.86
C PRO A 95 2.62 -1.94 24.15
N LEU A 96 2.18 -1.16 25.14
CA LEU A 96 2.64 -1.26 26.52
C LEU A 96 2.05 -2.51 27.19
N SER A 97 2.59 -2.88 28.34
CA SER A 97 2.13 -4.05 29.10
C SER A 97 0.67 -3.95 29.58
N ASP A 98 0.16 -2.73 29.72
CA ASP A 98 -1.18 -2.40 30.19
C ASP A 98 -2.12 -1.92 29.08
N THR A 99 -1.70 -1.98 27.80
CA THR A 99 -2.55 -1.64 26.66
C THR A 99 -3.75 -2.58 26.59
N PRO A 100 -5.00 -2.07 26.56
CA PRO A 100 -6.18 -2.90 26.38
C PRO A 100 -6.17 -3.65 25.03
N GLU A 101 -6.66 -4.90 25.01
CA GLU A 101 -6.73 -5.71 23.78
C GLU A 101 -7.62 -5.10 22.69
N ASP A 102 -8.59 -4.26 23.04
CA ASP A 102 -9.47 -3.58 22.09
C ASP A 102 -8.92 -2.22 21.63
N ALA A 103 -7.79 -1.74 22.18
CA ALA A 103 -7.33 -0.36 21.99
C ALA A 103 -7.12 0.00 20.50
N LEU A 104 -6.53 -0.90 19.71
CA LEU A 104 -6.36 -0.70 18.26
C LEU A 104 -7.72 -0.57 17.55
N CYS A 105 -8.65 -1.47 17.84
CA CYS A 105 -9.93 -1.50 17.16
C CYS A 105 -10.82 -0.33 17.57
N SER A 106 -10.75 0.07 18.85
CA SER A 106 -11.38 1.29 19.37
C SER A 106 -10.79 2.54 18.72
N PHE A 107 -9.48 2.60 18.50
CA PHE A 107 -8.83 3.67 17.73
C PHE A 107 -9.29 3.70 16.26
N LEU A 108 -9.33 2.55 15.58
CA LEU A 108 -9.80 2.48 14.19
C LEU A 108 -11.27 2.92 14.08
N ARG A 109 -12.14 2.48 14.99
CA ARG A 109 -13.55 2.90 15.02
C ARG A 109 -13.73 4.39 15.31
N LEU A 110 -12.80 5.04 16.00
CA LEU A 110 -12.82 6.50 16.17
C LEU A 110 -12.53 7.22 14.85
N LEU A 111 -11.67 6.64 14.01
CA LEU A 111 -11.37 7.19 12.68
C LEU A 111 -12.53 6.97 11.70
N VAL A 112 -13.23 5.84 11.81
CA VAL A 112 -14.42 5.49 11.01
C VAL A 112 -15.60 6.38 11.41
N SER A 113 -16.13 7.20 10.49
CA SER A 113 -17.44 7.84 10.71
C SER A 113 -18.57 6.84 10.43
N THR A 114 -19.73 7.03 11.06
CA THR A 114 -20.94 6.22 10.84
C THR A 114 -21.47 6.25 9.40
N ASP A 115 -20.91 7.11 8.54
CA ASP A 115 -21.28 7.33 7.14
C ASP A 115 -20.28 6.67 6.15
N THR A 116 -19.39 5.81 6.66
CA THR A 116 -18.44 5.07 5.83
C THR A 116 -18.81 3.59 5.76
N GLU A 117 -18.87 3.02 4.55
CA GLU A 117 -18.94 1.57 4.31
C GLU A 117 -17.63 0.83 4.68
N TRP A 118 -16.68 1.52 5.32
CA TRP A 118 -15.41 0.93 5.74
C TRP A 118 -15.59 0.26 7.10
N ASP A 119 -15.73 -1.07 7.07
CA ASP A 119 -15.70 -1.92 8.25
C ASP A 119 -14.32 -2.57 8.39
N PRO A 120 -13.42 -2.03 9.25
CA PRO A 120 -12.13 -2.65 9.46
C PRO A 120 -12.32 -4.00 10.15
N LYS A 121 -11.76 -5.07 9.55
CA LYS A 121 -11.68 -6.40 10.17
C LYS A 121 -10.75 -6.34 11.39
N CYS A 122 -11.30 -5.89 12.52
CA CYS A 122 -10.60 -5.64 13.77
C CYS A 122 -11.49 -6.02 14.95
N GLU A 123 -11.10 -7.08 15.65
CA GLU A 123 -11.75 -7.54 16.88
C GLU A 123 -10.90 -7.19 18.11
N THR A 124 -9.68 -7.69 18.14
CA THR A 124 -8.68 -7.42 19.19
C THR A 124 -7.29 -7.29 18.57
N ILE A 125 -6.34 -6.73 19.32
CA ILE A 125 -4.93 -6.64 18.91
C ILE A 125 -4.39 -8.02 18.59
N SER A 126 -4.55 -8.99 19.50
CA SER A 126 -3.98 -10.33 19.35
C SER A 126 -4.57 -11.14 18.19
N THR A 127 -5.84 -10.96 17.86
CA THR A 127 -6.50 -11.69 16.77
C THR A 127 -6.34 -11.01 15.42
N SER A 128 -6.34 -9.68 15.36
CA SER A 128 -6.39 -8.94 14.09
C SER A 128 -5.04 -8.46 13.57
N SER A 129 -4.03 -8.34 14.43
CA SER A 129 -2.67 -7.94 14.01
C SER A 129 -1.80 -9.15 13.64
N SER A 130 -0.68 -8.88 12.96
CA SER A 130 0.36 -9.88 12.72
C SER A 130 1.68 -9.42 13.33
N LYS A 131 2.48 -10.37 13.81
CA LYS A 131 3.83 -10.08 14.31
C LYS A 131 4.76 -9.73 13.16
N MET A 132 5.59 -8.73 13.37
CA MET A 132 6.65 -8.39 12.43
C MET A 132 7.72 -9.51 12.42
N PRO A 133 8.15 -9.98 11.24
CA PRO A 133 9.19 -10.99 11.14
C PRO A 133 10.55 -10.43 11.59
N ILE A 134 11.14 -11.05 12.61
CA ILE A 134 12.48 -10.69 13.11
C ILE A 134 13.50 -11.56 12.38
N LEU A 135 14.20 -11.00 11.39
CA LEU A 135 15.29 -11.71 10.70
C LEU A 135 16.63 -11.60 11.44
N SER A 136 16.78 -10.62 12.34
CA SER A 136 17.93 -10.47 13.23
C SER A 136 17.58 -9.58 14.43
N GLU A 137 17.69 -10.12 15.64
CA GLU A 137 17.41 -9.39 16.90
C GLU A 137 18.33 -8.17 17.09
N ARG A 138 19.52 -8.17 16.50
CA ARG A 138 20.51 -7.08 16.66
C ARG A 138 20.18 -5.80 15.88
N PHE A 139 19.15 -5.81 15.04
CA PHE A 139 18.79 -4.69 14.16
C PHE A 139 17.29 -4.36 14.15
N SER A 140 16.55 -4.82 15.16
CA SER A 140 15.11 -4.57 15.25
C SER A 140 14.83 -3.11 15.61
N MET A 141 14.83 -2.21 14.61
CA MET A 141 14.20 -0.89 14.70
C MET A 141 12.75 -0.91 14.23
N SER A 142 12.14 -2.11 14.17
CA SER A 142 10.77 -2.30 13.70
C SER A 142 9.86 -2.56 14.87
N ALA A 143 8.64 -2.04 14.76
CA ALA A 143 7.61 -2.29 15.74
C ALA A 143 7.30 -3.79 15.84
N THR A 144 6.75 -4.20 16.97
CA THR A 144 6.50 -5.63 17.27
C THR A 144 5.36 -6.20 16.42
N SER A 145 4.37 -5.38 16.10
CA SER A 145 3.15 -5.79 15.40
C SER A 145 2.81 -4.86 14.23
N GLN A 146 2.07 -5.40 13.27
CA GLN A 146 1.53 -4.66 12.13
C GLN A 146 0.05 -4.98 11.90
N TYR A 147 -0.69 -3.98 11.44
CA TYR A 147 -2.07 -4.07 10.96
C TYR A 147 -2.18 -3.38 9.61
N TYR A 148 -3.02 -3.91 8.73
CA TYR A 148 -3.33 -3.28 7.45
C TYR A 148 -4.83 -3.32 7.20
N SER A 149 -5.35 -2.25 6.61
CA SER A 149 -6.68 -2.23 6.01
C SER A 149 -6.64 -1.43 4.73
N TYR A 150 -7.34 -1.91 3.70
CA TYR A 150 -7.50 -1.12 2.49
C TYR A 150 -8.39 0.10 2.77
N VAL A 151 -7.84 1.28 2.50
CA VAL A 151 -8.52 2.58 2.58
C VAL A 151 -8.06 3.39 1.38
N GLY A 152 -8.80 3.31 0.27
CA GLY A 152 -8.38 3.91 -1.01
C GLY A 152 -8.27 5.44 -0.94
N SER A 153 -9.31 6.12 -0.42
CA SER A 153 -9.31 7.56 -0.19
C SER A 153 -9.64 7.88 1.26
N ILE A 154 -8.79 8.71 1.89
CA ILE A 154 -8.99 9.13 3.27
C ILE A 154 -9.90 10.35 3.40
N LYS A 155 -10.32 10.97 2.28
CA LYS A 155 -11.18 12.16 2.24
C LYS A 155 -12.48 12.02 3.05
N ARG A 156 -13.00 10.79 3.20
CA ARG A 156 -14.21 10.52 3.98
C ARG A 156 -14.01 10.65 5.49
N LEU A 157 -12.78 10.46 5.99
CA LEU A 157 -12.47 10.56 7.43
C LEU A 157 -12.33 12.02 7.90
N LYS A 158 -12.26 12.95 6.93
CA LYS A 158 -12.08 14.38 7.13
C LYS A 158 -13.11 14.99 8.11
N HIS A 159 -14.39 14.62 8.00
CA HIS A 159 -15.44 15.11 8.89
C HIS A 159 -15.22 14.68 10.35
N SER A 160 -14.94 13.40 10.60
CA SER A 160 -14.63 12.90 11.95
C SER A 160 -13.40 13.60 12.54
N PHE A 161 -12.38 13.82 11.69
CA PHE A 161 -11.16 14.50 12.10
C PHE A 161 -11.42 15.97 12.47
N TYR A 162 -12.23 16.69 11.70
CA TYR A 162 -12.65 18.05 12.06
C TYR A 162 -13.32 18.10 13.42
N ASP A 163 -14.32 17.24 13.60
CA ASP A 163 -15.13 17.23 14.81
C ASP A 163 -14.29 16.88 16.03
N THR A 164 -13.21 16.11 15.86
CA THR A 164 -12.32 15.71 16.95
C THR A 164 -11.24 16.75 17.26
N VAL A 165 -10.58 17.28 16.22
CA VAL A 165 -9.35 18.09 16.36
C VAL A 165 -9.62 19.59 16.34
N CYS A 166 -10.56 20.07 15.53
CA CYS A 166 -10.81 21.51 15.33
C CYS A 166 -11.92 22.09 16.24
N LYS A 167 -12.18 21.49 17.41
CA LYS A 167 -13.29 21.88 18.33
C LYS A 167 -13.20 23.31 18.91
N SER A 168 -12.04 23.96 18.88
CA SER A 168 -11.86 25.32 19.44
C SER A 168 -12.36 26.42 18.50
N VAL A 169 -13.19 27.33 19.03
CA VAL A 169 -13.87 28.41 18.28
C VAL A 169 -12.91 29.50 17.78
N GLU A 170 -11.79 29.76 18.46
CA GLU A 170 -10.85 30.85 18.10
C GLU A 170 -9.91 30.51 16.93
N THR A 171 -9.73 29.22 16.63
CA THR A 171 -8.82 28.72 15.58
C THR A 171 -9.53 27.92 14.48
N GLY A 172 -10.87 27.91 14.50
CA GLY A 172 -11.72 27.01 13.71
C GLY A 172 -11.44 27.05 12.21
N ASP A 173 -11.39 28.24 11.60
CA ASP A 173 -11.27 28.34 10.13
C ASP A 173 -9.88 27.96 9.61
N ARG A 174 -8.81 28.42 10.27
CA ARG A 174 -7.43 28.01 9.90
C ARG A 174 -7.19 26.52 10.13
N CYS A 175 -7.73 25.96 11.21
CA CYS A 175 -7.68 24.52 11.46
C CYS A 175 -8.44 23.76 10.36
N ARG A 176 -9.59 24.30 9.92
CA ARG A 176 -10.40 23.70 8.86
C ARG A 176 -9.62 23.62 7.55
N ASP A 177 -8.96 24.70 7.16
CA ASP A 177 -8.15 24.77 5.94
C ASP A 177 -6.91 23.87 6.00
N ALA A 178 -6.23 23.82 7.14
CA ALA A 178 -5.09 22.93 7.32
C ALA A 178 -5.49 21.47 7.19
N VAL A 179 -6.62 21.07 7.76
CA VAL A 179 -7.16 19.72 7.63
C VAL A 179 -7.70 19.48 6.21
N ASN A 180 -8.27 20.49 5.53
CA ASN A 180 -8.63 20.37 4.11
C ASN A 180 -7.42 19.95 3.27
N ASP A 181 -6.29 20.67 3.40
CA ASP A 181 -5.05 20.37 2.66
C ASP A 181 -4.48 19.00 3.05
N PHE A 182 -4.50 18.67 4.34
CA PHE A 182 -4.00 17.39 4.86
C PHE A 182 -4.69 16.18 4.20
N PHE A 183 -6.03 16.20 4.09
CA PHE A 183 -6.82 15.09 3.53
C PHE A 183 -6.82 15.00 2.00
N GLU A 184 -6.25 15.99 1.32
CA GLU A 184 -6.07 16.01 -0.12
C GLU A 184 -4.68 15.47 -0.55
N SER A 185 -3.89 14.98 0.40
CA SER A 185 -2.52 14.48 0.18
C SER A 185 -2.45 13.11 -0.48
N ASP A 186 -1.31 12.79 -1.10
CA ASP A 186 -1.03 11.49 -1.72
C ASP A 186 -0.64 10.42 -0.68
N TYR A 187 0.01 10.86 0.41
CA TYR A 187 0.29 10.03 1.57
C TYR A 187 0.21 10.85 2.86
N ILE A 188 -0.11 10.16 3.96
CA ILE A 188 -0.19 10.72 5.31
C ILE A 188 0.48 9.75 6.27
N ASP A 189 1.38 10.29 7.09
CA ASP A 189 2.05 9.54 8.14
C ASP A 189 1.78 10.17 9.51
N VAL A 190 1.62 9.32 10.51
CA VAL A 190 1.57 9.71 11.92
C VAL A 190 2.61 8.90 12.67
N ASP A 191 3.50 9.59 13.37
CA ASP A 191 4.53 8.98 14.19
C ASP A 191 4.40 9.41 15.63
N TYR A 192 4.40 8.45 16.52
CA TYR A 192 4.45 8.66 17.96
C TYR A 192 5.37 7.63 18.60
N ASP A 193 6.18 8.09 19.55
CA ASP A 193 6.99 7.25 20.40
C ASP A 193 7.05 7.82 21.82
N THR A 194 7.16 6.93 22.80
CA THR A 194 7.18 7.29 24.23
C THR A 194 8.43 8.07 24.64
N ILE A 195 9.53 8.00 23.88
CA ILE A 195 10.78 8.67 24.21
C ILE A 195 10.68 10.15 23.86
N SER A 196 10.20 10.47 22.66
CA SER A 196 10.04 11.85 22.19
C SER A 196 8.85 12.56 22.85
N ARG A 197 7.84 11.80 23.30
CA ARG A 197 6.56 12.33 23.83
C ARG A 197 5.95 13.40 22.92
N SER A 198 6.12 13.20 21.62
CA SER A 198 5.65 14.10 20.58
C SER A 198 4.99 13.29 19.46
N VAL A 199 4.04 13.92 18.78
CA VAL A 199 3.41 13.38 17.59
C VAL A 199 3.92 14.14 16.38
N VAL A 200 4.37 13.41 15.38
CA VAL A 200 4.75 13.96 14.09
C VAL A 200 3.68 13.57 13.06
N LEU A 201 3.00 14.57 12.51
CA LEU A 201 2.09 14.42 11.39
C LEU A 201 2.83 14.83 10.12
N THR A 202 2.85 13.97 9.12
CA THR A 202 3.47 14.28 7.82
C THR A 202 2.43 14.06 6.73
N SER A 203 2.26 15.04 5.85
CA SER A 203 1.41 14.91 4.67
C SER A 203 2.19 15.31 3.43
N GLY A 204 2.17 14.47 2.41
CA GLY A 204 2.94 14.67 1.20
C GLY A 204 2.08 14.68 -0.05
N ARG A 205 2.44 15.57 -0.97
CA ARG A 205 1.79 15.73 -2.26
C ARG A 205 2.82 15.87 -3.37
N ALA A 206 2.70 15.08 -4.42
CA ALA A 206 3.63 15.05 -5.54
C ALA A 206 3.52 16.27 -6.46
N GLN A 207 2.37 16.94 -6.49
CA GLN A 207 2.09 18.08 -7.36
C GLN A 207 1.07 19.02 -6.72
N ALA A 208 1.02 20.27 -7.15
CA ALA A 208 -0.05 21.21 -6.78
C ALA A 208 -1.44 20.68 -7.21
N PRO A 209 -2.54 21.22 -6.65
CA PRO A 209 -3.89 20.91 -7.13
C PRO A 209 -4.00 21.03 -8.66
N GLU A 210 -4.75 20.13 -9.30
CA GLU A 210 -4.81 20.05 -10.77
C GLU A 210 -5.23 21.36 -11.44
N GLU A 211 -6.04 22.16 -10.76
CA GLU A 211 -6.52 23.47 -11.21
C GLU A 211 -5.38 24.49 -11.37
N ASP A 212 -4.38 24.44 -10.47
CA ASP A 212 -3.36 25.48 -10.35
C ASP A 212 -2.07 25.14 -11.11
N LYS A 213 -1.78 23.84 -11.34
CA LYS A 213 -0.53 23.28 -11.90
C LYS A 213 0.75 23.58 -11.11
N SER A 214 0.82 24.70 -10.41
CA SER A 214 1.93 25.16 -9.58
C SER A 214 1.39 25.70 -8.25
N TRP A 215 2.26 25.77 -7.24
CA TRP A 215 1.87 26.26 -5.93
C TRP A 215 1.81 27.79 -5.91
N LYS A 216 0.69 28.32 -5.40
CA LYS A 216 0.50 29.73 -5.07
C LYS A 216 -0.14 29.82 -3.69
N GLU A 217 0.67 30.06 -2.66
CA GLU A 217 0.16 30.06 -1.29
C GLU A 217 0.88 31.05 -0.38
N THR A 218 0.21 31.38 0.72
CA THR A 218 0.73 32.24 1.79
C THR A 218 0.71 31.49 3.10
N ILE A 219 1.88 31.32 3.70
CA ILE A 219 2.09 30.61 4.96
C ILE A 219 2.26 31.65 6.07
N LYS A 220 1.45 31.54 7.12
CA LYS A 220 1.48 32.44 8.29
C LYS A 220 1.85 31.66 9.55
N LEU A 221 2.36 32.37 10.56
CA LEU A 221 2.58 31.78 11.88
C LEU A 221 1.26 31.32 12.52
N PRO A 222 1.13 30.05 12.94
CA PRO A 222 -0.07 29.56 13.62
C PRO A 222 -0.31 30.24 14.98
N SER A 223 0.76 30.45 15.74
CA SER A 223 0.77 31.15 17.02
C SER A 223 2.09 31.92 17.18
N LYS A 224 2.19 32.80 18.18
CA LYS A 224 3.41 33.61 18.43
C LYS A 224 4.62 32.77 18.83
N ASP A 225 4.39 31.63 19.47
CA ASP A 225 5.43 30.73 19.97
C ASP A 225 5.73 29.57 19.00
N ALA A 226 4.99 29.49 17.88
CA ALA A 226 5.21 28.46 16.87
C ALA A 226 6.46 28.74 16.05
N THR A 227 7.20 27.68 15.70
CA THR A 227 8.32 27.75 14.75
C THR A 227 7.89 27.15 13.42
N VAL A 228 8.03 27.91 12.33
CA VAL A 228 7.72 27.45 10.97
C VAL A 228 8.98 27.57 10.11
N GLU A 229 9.48 26.43 9.67
CA GLU A 229 10.61 26.32 8.74
C GLU A 229 10.07 26.02 7.35
N ILE A 230 10.41 26.84 6.37
CA ILE A 230 10.03 26.65 4.98
C ILE A 230 11.29 26.43 4.14
N GLY A 231 11.33 25.31 3.41
CA GLY A 231 12.39 25.02 2.47
C GLY A 231 11.86 24.93 1.05
N VAL A 232 12.52 25.60 0.11
CA VAL A 232 12.28 25.47 -1.33
C VAL A 232 13.58 24.98 -1.95
N LEU A 233 13.62 23.69 -2.27
CA LEU A 233 14.84 22.95 -2.57
C LEU A 233 14.81 22.37 -3.98
N THR A 234 15.99 22.19 -4.54
CA THR A 234 16.25 21.49 -5.80
C THR A 234 17.26 20.37 -5.55
N LEU A 235 17.06 19.22 -6.19
CA LEU A 235 18.04 18.14 -6.17
C LEU A 235 19.26 18.56 -6.98
N GLU A 236 20.46 18.30 -6.45
CA GLU A 236 21.72 18.61 -7.12
C GLU A 236 22.59 17.37 -7.29
N GLY A 237 23.52 17.42 -8.25
CA GLY A 237 24.53 16.39 -8.43
C GLY A 237 25.49 16.34 -7.24
N ASN A 238 25.87 15.12 -6.87
CA ASN A 238 26.79 14.85 -5.77
C ASN A 238 27.90 13.91 -6.21
N ALA A 239 29.13 14.22 -5.79
CA ALA A 239 30.30 13.36 -5.97
C ALA A 239 30.22 12.09 -5.11
N ASP A 240 29.57 12.17 -3.95
CA ASP A 240 29.32 11.02 -3.10
C ASP A 240 28.06 10.26 -3.59
N PRO A 241 28.19 8.99 -4.02
CA PRO A 241 27.08 8.20 -4.54
C PRO A 241 26.12 7.68 -3.44
N GLU A 242 26.42 7.90 -2.16
CA GLU A 242 25.56 7.50 -1.04
C GLU A 242 24.71 8.65 -0.48
N ASP A 243 25.16 9.88 -0.69
CA ASP A 243 24.50 11.09 -0.21
C ASP A 243 23.62 11.72 -1.30
N ILE A 244 22.45 12.21 -0.89
CA ILE A 244 21.64 13.11 -1.70
C ILE A 244 21.99 14.55 -1.32
N GLN A 245 22.15 15.39 -2.34
CA GLN A 245 22.50 16.79 -2.15
C GLN A 245 21.39 17.69 -2.66
N PHE A 246 21.11 18.73 -1.88
CA PHE A 246 20.11 19.73 -2.19
C PHE A 246 20.70 21.14 -2.16
N GLY A 247 20.29 21.95 -3.12
CA GLY A 247 20.45 23.40 -3.11
C GLY A 247 19.08 24.07 -2.96
N GLY A 248 19.05 25.36 -2.65
CA GLY A 248 17.81 26.14 -2.66
C GLY A 248 17.77 27.18 -1.56
N PHE A 249 16.58 27.41 -1.00
CA PHE A 249 16.34 28.44 0.01
C PHE A 249 15.67 27.86 1.25
N LEU A 250 16.13 28.30 2.43
CA LEU A 250 15.47 28.05 3.70
C LEU A 250 15.02 29.36 4.32
N THR A 251 13.89 29.33 5.00
CA THR A 251 13.31 30.46 5.71
C THR A 251 12.75 30.00 7.04
N VAL A 252 13.20 30.59 8.14
CA VAL A 252 12.56 30.46 9.45
C VAL A 252 11.64 31.66 9.67
N LEU A 253 10.32 31.43 9.58
CA LEU A 253 9.34 32.50 9.56
C LEU A 253 9.33 33.28 10.89
N GLY A 254 9.46 34.61 10.79
CA GLY A 254 9.53 35.51 11.95
C GLY A 254 10.94 35.74 12.50
N GLN A 255 11.93 34.94 12.08
CA GLN A 255 13.35 35.16 12.39
C GLN A 255 14.11 35.71 11.18
N ASP A 256 13.81 35.21 9.99
CA ASP A 256 14.47 35.62 8.75
C ASP A 256 13.73 36.75 8.05
N GLU A 257 14.48 37.73 7.54
CA GLU A 257 13.94 38.85 6.75
C GLU A 257 13.81 38.51 5.25
N LYS A 258 14.60 37.56 4.76
CA LYS A 258 14.59 37.07 3.37
C LYS A 258 14.92 35.58 3.32
N PRO A 259 14.47 34.85 2.27
CA PRO A 259 14.88 33.47 2.06
C PRO A 259 16.40 33.36 1.93
N LYS A 260 17.02 32.49 2.73
CA LYS A 260 18.48 32.32 2.78
C LYS A 260 18.90 31.19 1.86
N PRO A 261 19.88 31.40 0.95
CA PRO A 261 20.40 30.33 0.13
C PRO A 261 21.06 29.28 1.03
N THR A 262 20.76 28.01 0.77
CA THR A 262 21.32 26.88 1.48
C THR A 262 21.82 25.83 0.50
N ARG A 263 22.78 25.04 0.97
CA ARG A 263 23.18 23.80 0.32
C ARG A 263 23.51 22.80 1.42
N PHE A 264 22.94 21.61 1.34
CA PHE A 264 23.26 20.55 2.29
C PHE A 264 23.22 19.19 1.61
N GLN A 265 23.93 18.25 2.20
CA GLN A 265 23.99 16.86 1.77
C GLN A 265 23.61 15.97 2.95
N THR A 266 22.92 14.87 2.66
CA THR A 266 22.57 13.90 3.68
C THR A 266 22.58 12.49 3.08
N PRO A 267 23.07 11.49 3.83
CA PRO A 267 22.86 10.10 3.46
C PRO A 267 21.36 9.78 3.54
N THR A 268 20.87 8.90 2.69
CA THR A 268 19.46 8.46 2.69
C THR A 268 19.37 6.96 2.53
N ARG A 269 18.46 6.35 3.30
CA ARG A 269 18.14 4.94 3.11
C ARG A 269 17.29 4.72 1.86
N HIS A 270 16.44 5.67 1.52
CA HIS A 270 15.56 5.62 0.35
C HIS A 270 16.13 6.48 -0.78
N TYR A 271 17.15 5.95 -1.44
CA TYR A 271 17.88 6.65 -2.48
C TYR A 271 17.08 6.70 -3.80
N PRO A 272 17.10 7.82 -4.54
CA PRO A 272 16.44 7.88 -5.84
C PRO A 272 17.06 6.94 -6.87
N LEU A 273 16.24 6.30 -7.70
CA LEU A 273 16.75 5.54 -8.83
C LEU A 273 17.18 6.51 -9.94
N LEU A 274 18.49 6.72 -10.07
CA LEU A 274 19.09 7.68 -11.02
C LEU A 274 19.66 6.98 -12.25
N LEU A 275 19.70 7.70 -13.37
CA LEU A 275 20.51 7.31 -14.53
C LEU A 275 22.00 7.47 -14.20
N ALA A 276 22.81 6.52 -14.66
CA ALA A 276 24.27 6.63 -14.54
C ALA A 276 24.76 7.88 -15.31
N SER A 277 25.59 8.68 -14.65
CA SER A 277 26.23 9.87 -15.23
C SER A 277 27.74 9.76 -15.09
N SER A 278 28.47 10.08 -16.15
CA SER A 278 29.93 10.20 -16.11
C SER A 278 30.40 11.44 -15.36
N ASN A 279 29.53 12.45 -15.24
CA ASN A 279 29.77 13.66 -14.46
C ASN A 279 28.90 13.64 -13.19
N PRO A 280 29.48 13.40 -12.00
CA PRO A 280 28.71 13.25 -10.77
C PRO A 280 28.10 14.56 -10.27
N THR A 281 28.62 15.72 -10.70
CA THR A 281 28.07 17.04 -10.32
C THR A 281 27.02 17.56 -11.30
N ALA A 282 26.73 16.83 -12.38
CA ALA A 282 25.66 17.19 -13.30
C ALA A 282 24.29 17.05 -12.63
N GLN A 283 23.29 17.77 -13.15
CA GLN A 283 21.91 17.67 -12.68
C GLN A 283 21.40 16.21 -12.75
N PRO A 284 21.01 15.59 -11.62
CA PRO A 284 20.60 14.19 -11.59
C PRO A 284 19.32 13.96 -12.39
N LYS A 285 19.31 12.89 -13.20
CA LYS A 285 18.13 12.47 -13.95
C LYS A 285 17.60 11.15 -13.39
N LEU A 286 16.30 11.11 -13.14
CA LEU A 286 15.62 9.89 -12.70
C LEU A 286 15.65 8.82 -13.80
N HIS A 287 15.84 7.57 -13.40
CA HIS A 287 15.75 6.42 -14.30
C HIS A 287 14.31 6.23 -14.80
N PRO A 288 14.09 6.00 -16.10
CA PRO A 288 12.74 5.85 -16.67
C PRO A 288 12.11 4.47 -16.39
N LEU A 289 12.68 3.68 -15.46
CA LEU A 289 12.18 2.33 -15.20
C LEU A 289 10.86 2.45 -14.43
N THR A 290 9.82 1.88 -15.01
CA THR A 290 8.49 1.76 -14.40
C THR A 290 8.07 0.29 -14.30
N TYR A 291 7.00 0.03 -13.55
CA TYR A 291 6.36 -1.28 -13.54
C TYR A 291 4.84 -1.14 -13.50
N SER A 292 4.14 -2.14 -14.05
CA SER A 292 2.70 -2.28 -13.92
C SER A 292 2.35 -3.61 -13.25
N THR A 293 1.19 -3.65 -12.59
CA THR A 293 0.67 -4.86 -11.95
C THR A 293 -0.65 -5.25 -12.61
N SER A 294 -0.93 -6.55 -12.67
CA SER A 294 -2.20 -7.07 -13.21
C SER A 294 -2.52 -8.43 -12.63
N PHE A 295 -3.80 -8.83 -12.68
CA PHE A 295 -4.21 -10.22 -12.47
C PHE A 295 -4.66 -10.85 -13.79
N SER A 296 -4.31 -12.12 -13.98
CA SER A 296 -4.85 -12.93 -15.08
C SER A 296 -6.37 -13.06 -14.95
N GLN A 297 -7.11 -12.71 -16.02
CA GLN A 297 -8.57 -12.85 -16.07
C GLN A 297 -8.98 -14.05 -16.94
N PRO A 298 -10.04 -14.81 -16.57
CA PRO A 298 -10.86 -14.64 -15.38
C PRO A 298 -10.13 -15.05 -14.09
N THR A 299 -10.49 -14.40 -12.99
CA THR A 299 -9.91 -14.72 -11.67
C THR A 299 -10.58 -15.98 -11.11
N GLY A 300 -9.87 -17.11 -11.18
CA GLY A 300 -10.26 -18.36 -10.51
C GLY A 300 -9.85 -18.39 -9.03
N LEU A 301 -9.91 -19.57 -8.40
CA LEU A 301 -9.44 -19.76 -7.02
C LEU A 301 -7.91 -19.65 -6.85
N HIS A 302 -7.16 -19.62 -7.96
CA HIS A 302 -5.71 -19.47 -7.98
C HIS A 302 -5.29 -18.25 -8.82
N PRO A 303 -5.61 -17.02 -8.36
CA PRO A 303 -5.28 -15.81 -9.10
C PRO A 303 -3.75 -15.67 -9.22
N THR A 304 -3.25 -15.32 -10.41
CA THR A 304 -1.82 -15.06 -10.63
C THR A 304 -1.59 -13.56 -10.79
N LEU A 305 -0.82 -13.00 -9.85
CA LEU A 305 -0.36 -11.62 -9.90
C LEU A 305 0.81 -11.52 -10.88
N THR A 306 0.73 -10.64 -11.87
CA THR A 306 1.82 -10.42 -12.84
C THR A 306 2.35 -9.00 -12.72
N LEU A 307 3.66 -8.88 -12.48
CA LEU A 307 4.41 -7.63 -12.56
C LEU A 307 5.10 -7.55 -13.92
N THR A 308 4.91 -6.44 -14.60
CA THR A 308 5.46 -6.21 -15.95
C THR A 308 6.44 -5.04 -15.91
N PHE A 309 7.63 -5.26 -16.48
CA PHE A 309 8.71 -4.27 -16.57
C PHE A 309 9.18 -4.13 -18.02
N PRO A 310 9.61 -2.95 -18.47
CA PRO A 310 10.37 -2.83 -19.71
C PRO A 310 11.74 -3.51 -19.55
N ALA A 311 11.96 -4.64 -20.23
CA ALA A 311 13.09 -5.53 -20.00
C ALA A 311 14.46 -4.85 -20.23
N HIS A 312 14.55 -4.00 -21.26
CA HIS A 312 15.77 -3.24 -21.60
C HIS A 312 16.21 -2.23 -20.52
N LEU A 313 15.27 -1.77 -19.67
CA LEU A 313 15.54 -0.84 -18.57
C LEU A 313 15.78 -1.55 -17.23
N LEU A 314 15.56 -2.87 -17.15
CA LEU A 314 15.61 -3.62 -15.90
C LEU A 314 17.03 -4.11 -15.58
N ASN A 315 17.97 -3.17 -15.45
CA ASN A 315 19.36 -3.46 -15.11
C ASN A 315 19.66 -3.09 -13.65
N PRO A 316 20.42 -3.92 -12.91
CA PRO A 316 20.84 -3.58 -11.55
C PRO A 316 21.67 -2.28 -11.51
N PRO A 317 21.34 -1.31 -10.63
CA PRO A 317 22.11 -0.06 -10.51
C PRO A 317 23.56 -0.26 -10.07
N ASP A 318 23.80 -1.31 -9.28
CA ASP A 318 25.12 -1.71 -8.80
C ASP A 318 25.17 -3.24 -8.66
N ARG A 319 26.37 -3.83 -8.63
CA ARG A 319 26.58 -5.29 -8.50
C ARG A 319 25.98 -5.87 -7.22
N SER A 320 25.88 -5.08 -6.15
CA SER A 320 25.27 -5.51 -4.88
C SER A 320 23.75 -5.48 -4.89
N CYS A 321 23.13 -4.78 -5.85
CA CYS A 321 21.70 -4.54 -5.90
C CYS A 321 20.93 -5.80 -6.31
N LYS A 322 19.82 -6.05 -5.62
CA LYS A 322 18.88 -7.14 -5.92
C LYS A 322 17.47 -6.57 -5.98
N LEU A 323 16.74 -6.92 -7.03
CA LEU A 323 15.35 -6.51 -7.20
C LEU A 323 14.45 -7.29 -6.24
N HIS A 324 13.58 -6.57 -5.53
CA HIS A 324 12.61 -7.15 -4.62
C HIS A 324 11.23 -6.55 -4.84
N THR A 325 10.22 -7.31 -4.46
CA THR A 325 8.85 -6.81 -4.34
C THR A 325 8.26 -7.19 -2.99
N HIS A 326 7.56 -6.24 -2.37
CA HIS A 326 6.87 -6.41 -1.10
C HIS A 326 5.36 -6.36 -1.34
N LEU A 327 4.69 -7.48 -1.05
CA LEU A 327 3.26 -7.65 -1.21
C LEU A 327 2.56 -7.45 0.13
N THR A 328 1.47 -6.70 0.11
CA THR A 328 0.51 -6.60 1.20
C THR A 328 -0.77 -7.30 0.75
N LEU A 329 -1.03 -8.48 1.28
CA LEU A 329 -2.15 -9.33 0.87
C LEU A 329 -3.26 -9.27 1.92
N PRO A 330 -4.46 -8.78 1.58
CA PRO A 330 -5.62 -8.88 2.45
C PRO A 330 -5.97 -10.33 2.78
N SER A 331 -6.73 -10.57 3.85
CA SER A 331 -7.00 -11.92 4.38
C SER A 331 -7.55 -12.92 3.38
N TYR A 332 -8.30 -12.47 2.37
CA TYR A 332 -8.91 -13.33 1.36
C TYR A 332 -7.90 -13.86 0.33
N LEU A 333 -6.66 -13.34 0.29
CA LEU A 333 -5.56 -13.88 -0.52
C LEU A 333 -4.46 -14.44 0.38
N PHE A 334 -3.85 -15.55 -0.04
CA PHE A 334 -2.70 -16.11 0.64
C PHE A 334 -1.70 -16.78 -0.31
N ILE A 335 -0.51 -17.04 0.22
CA ILE A 335 0.61 -17.66 -0.49
C ILE A 335 0.81 -19.06 0.09
N ASP A 336 0.82 -20.07 -0.77
CA ASP A 336 1.33 -21.39 -0.39
C ASP A 336 2.86 -21.37 -0.39
N LYS A 337 3.45 -21.28 0.80
CA LYS A 337 4.92 -21.23 0.97
C LYS A 337 5.63 -22.46 0.38
N TYR A 338 4.99 -23.62 0.32
CA TYR A 338 5.62 -24.84 -0.17
C TYR A 338 5.79 -24.80 -1.70
N GLN A 339 4.89 -24.12 -2.41
CA GLN A 339 5.00 -23.88 -3.85
C GLN A 339 6.27 -23.10 -4.22
N PHE A 340 6.72 -22.19 -3.35
CA PHE A 340 7.90 -21.35 -3.58
C PHE A 340 9.21 -21.94 -3.05
N SER A 341 9.24 -23.26 -2.81
CA SER A 341 10.46 -23.97 -2.38
C SER A 341 11.24 -24.59 -3.54
N ASP A 342 10.58 -24.87 -4.67
CA ASP A 342 11.21 -25.47 -5.84
C ASP A 342 11.94 -24.43 -6.71
N PRO A 343 13.27 -24.55 -6.93
CA PRO A 343 14.03 -23.65 -7.77
C PRO A 343 13.57 -23.61 -9.23
N LEU A 344 13.07 -24.72 -9.79
CA LEU A 344 12.60 -24.75 -11.18
C LEU A 344 11.31 -23.95 -11.33
N PHE A 345 10.35 -24.16 -10.42
CA PHE A 345 9.15 -23.35 -10.35
C PHE A 345 9.45 -21.85 -10.19
N LEU A 346 10.37 -21.49 -9.29
CA LEU A 346 10.78 -20.10 -9.11
C LEU A 346 11.36 -19.50 -10.40
N SER A 347 12.26 -20.22 -11.07
CA SER A 347 12.88 -19.76 -12.32
C SER A 347 11.87 -19.57 -13.45
N ASP A 348 10.90 -20.47 -13.62
CA ASP A 348 9.82 -20.35 -14.63
C ASP A 348 8.98 -19.08 -14.43
N LYS A 349 8.85 -18.65 -13.17
CA LYS A 349 8.08 -17.46 -12.79
C LYS A 349 8.90 -16.18 -12.70
N ASN A 350 10.18 -16.22 -13.11
CA ASN A 350 11.13 -15.13 -12.96
C ASN A 350 11.27 -14.66 -11.49
N LEU A 351 11.20 -15.60 -10.55
CA LEU A 351 11.41 -15.42 -9.13
C LEU A 351 12.75 -16.07 -8.72
N ILE A 352 13.45 -15.47 -7.77
CA ILE A 352 14.67 -16.07 -7.20
C ILE A 352 14.37 -16.80 -5.89
N ARG A 353 13.53 -16.21 -5.02
CA ARG A 353 13.05 -16.83 -3.76
C ARG A 353 12.00 -15.99 -3.04
N LEU A 354 11.20 -16.66 -2.22
CA LEU A 354 10.43 -16.05 -1.13
C LEU A 354 11.37 -15.78 0.06
N ARG A 355 11.59 -14.50 0.38
CA ARG A 355 12.52 -14.05 1.45
C ARG A 355 11.89 -14.04 2.83
N SER A 356 10.63 -13.62 2.89
CA SER A 356 9.88 -13.47 4.13
C SER A 356 8.40 -13.63 3.83
N LEU A 357 7.67 -14.29 4.73
CA LEU A 357 6.22 -14.41 4.72
C LEU A 357 5.76 -14.33 6.18
N SER A 358 4.85 -13.41 6.47
CA SER A 358 4.33 -13.15 7.82
C SER A 358 2.84 -12.85 7.80
N GLY A 359 2.13 -13.13 8.88
CA GLY A 359 0.67 -12.98 8.98
C GLY A 359 -0.10 -14.27 8.72
N ALA A 360 -1.30 -14.15 8.13
CA ALA A 360 -2.23 -15.26 7.89
C ALA A 360 -1.72 -16.19 6.77
N THR A 361 -1.23 -17.36 7.15
CA THR A 361 -0.62 -18.36 6.25
C THR A 361 -1.33 -19.72 6.28
N ASP A 362 -2.46 -19.81 6.97
CA ASP A 362 -3.30 -21.00 6.98
C ASP A 362 -3.77 -21.30 5.55
N LEU A 363 -3.57 -22.53 5.07
CA LEU A 363 -3.87 -22.89 3.68
C LEU A 363 -5.31 -23.37 3.48
N GLU A 364 -6.04 -23.61 4.57
CA GLU A 364 -7.36 -24.26 4.56
C GLU A 364 -8.47 -23.37 5.11
N ALA A 365 -8.16 -22.43 6.01
CA ALA A 365 -9.15 -21.57 6.63
C ALA A 365 -9.87 -20.66 5.60
N PRO A 366 -11.22 -20.59 5.63
CA PRO A 366 -11.97 -19.61 4.84
C PRO A 366 -11.76 -18.18 5.39
N ASP A 367 -12.07 -17.15 4.61
CA ASP A 367 -11.76 -15.76 4.98
C ASP A 367 -12.39 -15.34 6.33
N TRP A 368 -13.64 -15.73 6.58
CA TRP A 368 -14.36 -15.39 7.82
C TRP A 368 -13.78 -16.06 9.08
N ALA A 369 -12.95 -17.10 8.93
CA ALA A 369 -12.28 -17.76 10.04
C ALA A 369 -10.86 -17.19 10.30
N VAL A 370 -10.34 -16.38 9.37
CA VAL A 370 -9.03 -15.74 9.51
C VAL A 370 -9.18 -14.45 10.30
N GLY A 371 -8.74 -14.46 11.56
CA GLY A 371 -8.73 -13.28 12.43
C GLY A 371 -7.79 -12.15 11.95
N PRO A 372 -6.53 -12.44 11.57
CA PRO A 372 -5.59 -11.39 11.16
C PRO A 372 -6.02 -10.68 9.88
N TRP A 373 -5.58 -9.45 9.70
CA TRP A 373 -5.88 -8.63 8.51
C TRP A 373 -5.46 -9.27 7.17
N GLY A 374 -4.48 -10.18 7.19
CA GLY A 374 -3.90 -10.79 6.00
C GLY A 374 -2.43 -11.16 6.20
N SER A 375 -1.64 -11.06 5.14
CA SER A 375 -0.22 -11.42 5.16
C SER A 375 0.66 -10.42 4.40
N ALA A 376 1.93 -10.35 4.79
CA ALA A 376 2.96 -9.59 4.10
C ALA A 376 4.04 -10.55 3.58
N ALA A 377 4.44 -10.38 2.32
CA ALA A 377 5.43 -11.24 1.67
C ALA A 377 6.49 -10.42 0.95
N LEU A 378 7.75 -10.83 1.08
CA LEU A 378 8.88 -10.26 0.36
C LEU A 378 9.45 -11.29 -0.60
N PHE A 379 9.45 -10.98 -1.90
CA PHE A 379 10.10 -11.80 -2.92
C PHE A 379 11.36 -11.12 -3.43
N GLN A 380 12.38 -11.93 -3.75
CA GLN A 380 13.49 -11.51 -4.60
C GLN A 380 13.17 -11.89 -6.05
N LEU A 381 13.20 -10.91 -6.95
CA LEU A 381 12.83 -11.07 -8.35
C LEU A 381 14.04 -11.42 -9.23
N GLY A 382 13.78 -12.14 -10.32
CA GLY A 382 14.72 -12.35 -11.40
C GLY A 382 14.81 -11.13 -12.30
N VAL A 383 15.97 -10.92 -12.89
CA VAL A 383 16.24 -9.86 -13.88
C VAL A 383 16.63 -10.52 -15.20
N PRO A 384 16.28 -9.93 -16.35
CA PRO A 384 16.64 -10.52 -17.63
C PRO A 384 18.15 -10.59 -17.78
N VAL A 385 18.66 -11.74 -18.21
CA VAL A 385 20.08 -11.93 -18.51
C VAL A 385 20.28 -11.70 -20.02
N PRO A 386 21.09 -10.71 -20.43
CA PRO A 386 21.43 -10.51 -21.84
C PRO A 386 22.02 -11.79 -22.45
N GLU A 387 21.67 -12.11 -23.69
CA GLU A 387 22.20 -13.28 -24.40
C GLU A 387 23.69 -13.05 -24.68
N LYS A 388 24.56 -13.99 -24.27
CA LYS A 388 26.00 -13.92 -24.55
C LYS A 388 26.23 -14.12 -26.05
N ILE A 389 27.02 -13.26 -26.66
CA ILE A 389 27.44 -13.43 -28.06
C ILE A 389 28.60 -14.43 -28.07
N GLU A 390 28.38 -15.59 -28.66
CA GLU A 390 29.45 -16.54 -28.96
C GLU A 390 30.14 -16.12 -30.25
N TYR A 391 31.37 -15.63 -30.12
CA TYR A 391 32.25 -15.40 -31.25
C TYR A 391 32.94 -16.72 -31.62
N PRO A 392 33.03 -17.09 -32.91
CA PRO A 392 33.78 -18.27 -33.30
C PRO A 392 35.27 -18.09 -32.97
N ASP A 393 35.91 -19.13 -32.43
CA ASP A 393 37.36 -19.17 -32.24
C ASP A 393 38.04 -19.16 -33.62
N VAL A 394 38.53 -18.00 -34.05
CA VAL A 394 39.33 -17.87 -35.27
C VAL A 394 40.81 -17.88 -34.87
N ASP A 395 41.53 -18.93 -35.23
CA ASP A 395 42.99 -19.03 -35.09
C ASP A 395 43.66 -18.14 -36.16
N LEU A 396 43.86 -16.87 -35.81
CA LEU A 396 44.64 -15.94 -36.60
C LEU A 396 46.11 -16.15 -36.21
N GLY A 397 46.75 -17.14 -36.84
CA GLY A 397 48.11 -17.57 -36.55
C GLY A 397 49.08 -16.41 -36.31
N ALA A 398 50.04 -16.63 -35.41
CA ALA A 398 50.99 -15.65 -34.85
C ALA A 398 51.42 -14.54 -35.83
N GLY A 399 50.70 -13.42 -35.80
CA GLY A 399 51.14 -12.17 -36.43
C GLY A 399 52.30 -11.56 -35.65
N GLU A 400 53.22 -10.90 -36.36
CA GLU A 400 54.47 -10.32 -35.82
C GLU A 400 54.29 -9.27 -34.72
N ASP A 401 53.06 -8.81 -34.46
CA ASP A 401 52.73 -7.91 -33.37
C ASP A 401 51.97 -8.66 -32.27
N GLY A 402 52.73 -9.22 -31.33
CA GLY A 402 52.21 -10.03 -30.25
C GLY A 402 51.06 -9.39 -29.48
N ASN A 403 49.93 -10.11 -29.47
CA ASN A 403 48.97 -10.15 -28.36
C ASN A 403 47.97 -8.98 -28.23
N LYS A 404 47.25 -8.63 -29.29
CA LYS A 404 45.90 -8.04 -29.16
C LYS A 404 44.87 -9.03 -29.65
N ASN A 405 44.02 -9.53 -28.74
CA ASN A 405 42.90 -10.37 -29.13
C ASN A 405 41.95 -9.53 -29.99
N VAL A 406 41.70 -9.94 -31.22
CA VAL A 406 40.83 -9.23 -32.20
C VAL A 406 39.40 -9.01 -31.66
N TRP A 407 39.03 -9.74 -30.60
CA TRP A 407 37.71 -9.71 -29.97
C TRP A 407 37.59 -8.77 -28.75
N GLU A 408 38.65 -8.08 -28.32
CA GLU A 408 38.63 -7.24 -27.10
C GLU A 408 37.69 -6.03 -27.18
N ASP A 409 37.41 -5.51 -28.39
CA ASP A 409 36.54 -4.34 -28.61
C ASP A 409 35.10 -4.71 -29.03
N LEU A 410 34.75 -6.00 -29.05
CA LEU A 410 33.44 -6.47 -29.51
C LEU A 410 32.45 -6.71 -28.36
N PRO A 411 31.16 -6.41 -28.55
CA PRO A 411 30.16 -6.55 -27.50
C PRO A 411 30.00 -8.02 -27.10
N THR A 412 30.18 -8.33 -25.82
CA THR A 412 30.09 -9.72 -25.33
C THR A 412 28.66 -10.24 -25.18
N HIS A 413 27.65 -9.36 -25.24
CA HIS A 413 26.24 -9.69 -25.06
C HIS A 413 25.35 -8.90 -26.02
N ARG A 414 24.24 -9.49 -26.46
CA ARG A 414 23.20 -8.80 -27.23
C ARG A 414 22.38 -7.90 -26.31
N ALA A 415 22.19 -6.65 -26.72
CA ALA A 415 21.28 -5.75 -26.04
C ALA A 415 19.83 -6.26 -26.15
N ILE A 416 19.08 -6.12 -25.06
CA ILE A 416 17.65 -6.45 -25.05
C ILE A 416 16.91 -5.36 -25.86
N PRO A 417 16.12 -5.72 -26.89
CA PRO A 417 15.39 -4.74 -27.68
C PRO A 417 14.40 -3.92 -26.84
N GLU A 418 14.22 -2.66 -27.23
CA GLU A 418 13.12 -1.84 -26.71
C GLU A 418 11.76 -2.47 -27.06
N GLY A 419 10.77 -2.29 -26.19
CA GLY A 419 9.42 -2.84 -26.37
C GLY A 419 9.22 -4.28 -25.91
N VAL A 420 10.29 -4.98 -25.48
CA VAL A 420 10.16 -6.29 -24.83
C VAL A 420 9.81 -6.12 -23.36
N ASP A 421 8.74 -6.77 -22.92
CA ASP A 421 8.31 -6.80 -21.53
C ASP A 421 8.92 -8.01 -20.78
N TRP A 422 9.34 -7.79 -19.54
CA TRP A 422 9.74 -8.81 -18.58
C TRP A 422 8.61 -9.01 -17.58
N ASN A 423 8.01 -10.21 -17.58
CA ASN A 423 6.88 -10.55 -16.73
C ASN A 423 7.31 -11.45 -15.58
N VAL A 424 7.02 -11.05 -14.36
CA VAL A 424 7.20 -11.84 -13.15
C VAL A 424 5.83 -12.26 -12.65
N SER A 425 5.62 -13.55 -12.44
CA SER A 425 4.32 -14.09 -12.04
C SER A 425 4.36 -14.66 -10.62
N ILE A 426 3.43 -14.25 -9.77
CA ILE A 426 3.32 -14.71 -8.38
C ILE A 426 1.94 -15.37 -8.22
N PRO A 427 1.87 -16.70 -8.22
CA PRO A 427 0.63 -17.41 -7.97
C PRO A 427 0.15 -17.21 -6.54
N LEU A 428 -1.12 -16.84 -6.39
CA LEU A 428 -1.79 -16.64 -5.12
C LEU A 428 -2.97 -17.62 -5.02
N HIS A 429 -3.49 -17.78 -3.81
CA HIS A 429 -4.67 -18.58 -3.54
C HIS A 429 -5.75 -17.69 -2.93
N LEU A 430 -6.99 -17.93 -3.35
CA LEU A 430 -8.16 -17.23 -2.87
C LEU A 430 -8.85 -18.06 -1.79
N ARG A 431 -9.18 -17.43 -0.66
CA ARG A 431 -10.02 -18.06 0.37
C ARG A 431 -11.48 -18.00 -0.02
N TYR A 432 -12.25 -18.95 0.48
CA TYR A 432 -13.71 -18.86 0.43
C TYR A 432 -14.15 -17.59 1.17
N MET A 433 -14.96 -16.77 0.49
CA MET A 433 -15.53 -15.56 1.07
C MET A 433 -16.98 -15.78 1.52
N PRO A 434 -17.48 -14.96 2.46
CA PRO A 434 -18.86 -15.08 2.95
C PRO A 434 -19.88 -15.09 1.83
N ALA A 435 -20.98 -15.80 2.05
CA ALA A 435 -22.10 -15.83 1.12
C ALA A 435 -22.70 -14.42 0.96
N GLY A 436 -23.13 -14.08 -0.26
CA GLY A 436 -23.58 -12.74 -0.61
C GLY A 436 -24.87 -12.74 -1.43
N PRO A 437 -25.47 -11.57 -1.71
CA PRO A 437 -26.65 -11.44 -2.57
C PRO A 437 -26.33 -11.56 -4.07
N SER A 438 -25.08 -11.84 -4.43
CA SER A 438 -24.57 -11.97 -5.79
C SER A 438 -23.74 -13.26 -5.92
N SER A 439 -23.45 -13.68 -7.15
CA SER A 439 -22.56 -14.82 -7.42
C SER A 439 -21.07 -14.47 -7.31
N HIS A 440 -20.73 -13.19 -7.37
CA HIS A 440 -19.37 -12.69 -7.25
C HIS A 440 -19.33 -11.48 -6.31
N ALA A 441 -18.24 -11.37 -5.57
CA ALA A 441 -17.92 -10.22 -4.73
C ALA A 441 -16.62 -9.60 -5.23
N ARG A 442 -16.63 -8.29 -5.48
CA ARG A 442 -15.49 -7.55 -6.02
C ARG A 442 -14.64 -7.02 -4.87
N VAL A 443 -13.35 -7.38 -4.84
CA VAL A 443 -12.44 -7.03 -3.73
C VAL A 443 -11.15 -6.35 -4.21
N PRO A 444 -10.60 -5.40 -3.43
CA PRO A 444 -9.45 -4.58 -3.84
C PRO A 444 -8.10 -5.16 -3.38
N VAL A 445 -7.20 -5.45 -4.31
CA VAL A 445 -5.84 -5.91 -4.05
C VAL A 445 -4.85 -4.78 -4.33
N PRO A 446 -4.15 -4.25 -3.31
CA PRO A 446 -3.22 -3.15 -3.53
C PRO A 446 -2.01 -3.60 -4.34
N TRP A 447 -1.50 -2.72 -5.21
CA TRP A 447 -0.25 -3.01 -5.94
C TRP A 447 0.91 -3.19 -4.95
N PRO A 448 1.84 -4.12 -5.21
CA PRO A 448 3.01 -4.30 -4.37
C PRO A 448 4.02 -3.18 -4.59
N VAL A 449 4.93 -2.99 -3.64
CA VAL A 449 6.06 -2.05 -3.78
C VAL A 449 7.22 -2.78 -4.42
N VAL A 450 7.85 -2.19 -5.45
CA VAL A 450 9.04 -2.76 -6.11
C VAL A 450 10.24 -1.85 -5.91
N PHE A 451 11.37 -2.43 -5.51
CA PHE A 451 12.59 -1.68 -5.23
C PHE A 451 13.85 -2.52 -5.39
N TRP A 452 14.96 -1.86 -5.70
CA TRP A 452 16.30 -2.43 -5.58
C TRP A 452 16.78 -2.29 -4.14
N ALA A 453 17.22 -3.39 -3.54
CA ALA A 453 17.93 -3.38 -2.26
C ALA A 453 19.43 -3.57 -2.53
N CYS A 454 20.22 -2.55 -2.21
CA CYS A 454 21.67 -2.52 -2.46
C CYS A 454 22.44 -2.39 -1.16
N ARG A 455 23.70 -2.82 -1.15
CA ARG A 455 24.59 -2.57 0.00
C ARG A 455 24.89 -1.08 0.10
N ALA A 456 24.90 -0.55 1.32
CA ALA A 456 25.37 0.80 1.64
C ALA A 456 26.58 0.73 2.56
N GLU A 457 27.57 1.60 2.36
CA GLU A 457 28.76 1.73 3.20
C GLU A 457 28.46 2.57 4.45
N SER A 458 27.74 3.69 4.28
CA SER A 458 27.36 4.70 5.29
C SER A 458 26.13 4.38 6.14
N GLY A 459 25.65 3.13 6.16
CA GLY A 459 24.32 2.80 6.71
C GLY A 459 24.01 3.16 8.18
N ALA A 460 25.00 3.55 8.97
CA ALA A 460 24.80 4.08 10.33
C ALA A 460 24.33 5.55 10.36
N GLN A 461 24.54 6.31 9.28
CA GLN A 461 24.21 7.74 9.19
C GLN A 461 22.82 7.99 8.59
N HIS A 462 22.15 6.97 8.04
CA HIS A 462 20.79 7.11 7.49
C HIS A 462 19.78 7.65 8.51
N THR A 463 19.99 7.40 9.81
CA THR A 463 19.01 7.78 10.86
C THR A 463 18.85 9.29 11.05
N SER A 464 19.81 10.10 10.62
CA SER A 464 19.79 11.56 10.74
C SER A 464 19.09 12.29 9.59
N ASN A 465 18.65 11.58 8.55
CA ASN A 465 18.01 12.23 7.40
C ASN A 465 16.61 12.76 7.78
N PRO A 466 16.34 14.07 7.60
CA PRO A 466 15.05 14.67 7.90
C PRO A 466 13.89 14.22 7.00
N PHE A 467 14.16 13.62 5.84
CA PHE A 467 13.17 13.25 4.81
C PHE A 467 12.92 11.75 4.68
N ASP A 468 13.70 10.91 5.37
CA ASP A 468 13.52 9.46 5.32
C ASP A 468 12.22 9.09 6.06
N ARG A 469 11.23 8.57 5.31
CA ARG A 469 10.06 7.90 5.89
C ARG A 469 10.51 6.54 6.42
N LYS A 470 10.36 6.33 7.73
CA LYS A 470 10.74 5.10 8.43
C LYS A 470 9.52 4.21 8.65
N HIS A 471 9.73 2.98 9.13
CA HIS A 471 8.68 2.05 9.51
C HIS A 471 7.72 1.71 8.36
N LEU A 472 8.26 1.36 7.19
CA LEU A 472 7.47 0.98 6.00
C LEU A 472 7.20 -0.53 5.92
N GLY A 473 7.44 -1.27 7.00
CA GLY A 473 7.31 -2.73 7.10
C GLY A 473 8.50 -3.49 6.49
N TYR A 474 8.68 -3.41 5.17
CA TYR A 474 9.72 -4.21 4.47
C TYR A 474 11.15 -3.84 4.87
N GLU A 475 11.37 -2.61 5.33
CA GLU A 475 12.68 -2.11 5.74
C GLU A 475 13.31 -2.92 6.88
N GLY A 476 12.48 -3.44 7.79
CA GLY A 476 12.90 -4.27 8.92
C GLY A 476 13.46 -5.63 8.51
N LEU A 477 13.18 -6.06 7.27
CA LEU A 477 13.68 -7.31 6.69
C LEU A 477 15.12 -7.19 6.19
N PHE A 478 15.70 -5.98 6.21
CA PHE A 478 17.04 -5.71 5.73
C PHE A 478 17.88 -5.07 6.84
N GLY A 479 19.19 -5.31 6.79
CA GLY A 479 20.11 -4.68 7.73
C GLY A 479 20.15 -3.15 7.59
N PRO A 480 20.74 -2.44 8.57
CA PRO A 480 20.87 -0.97 8.52
C PRO A 480 21.73 -0.49 7.35
N LYS A 481 22.66 -1.34 6.87
CA LYS A 481 23.54 -1.11 5.71
C LYS A 481 22.89 -1.50 4.38
N THR A 482 21.61 -1.16 4.22
CA THR A 482 20.86 -1.40 2.99
C THR A 482 20.18 -0.11 2.55
N ARG A 483 20.40 0.26 1.29
CA ARG A 483 19.71 1.35 0.60
C ARG A 483 18.66 0.79 -0.35
N PHE A 484 17.56 1.50 -0.48
CA PHE A 484 16.41 1.13 -1.29
C PHE A 484 16.21 2.14 -2.42
N MET A 485 16.23 1.67 -3.66
CA MET A 485 15.90 2.48 -4.84
C MET A 485 14.57 2.01 -5.42
N HIS A 486 13.52 2.77 -5.16
CA HIS A 486 12.16 2.44 -5.57
C HIS A 486 11.94 2.57 -7.07
N VAL A 487 11.23 1.61 -7.65
CA VAL A 487 10.78 1.65 -9.04
C VAL A 487 9.41 2.35 -9.08
N GLN A 488 9.16 3.22 -10.07
CA GLN A 488 7.90 3.93 -10.13
C GLN A 488 6.78 3.03 -10.71
N PRO A 489 5.60 2.97 -10.07
CA PRO A 489 4.46 2.32 -10.69
C PRO A 489 3.91 3.19 -11.82
N GLU A 490 3.50 2.56 -12.91
CA GLU A 490 2.88 3.22 -14.06
C GLU A 490 1.63 2.45 -14.48
N VAL A 491 0.49 3.14 -14.51
CA VAL A 491 -0.76 2.55 -14.95
C VAL A 491 -0.85 2.64 -16.47
N ARG A 492 -0.66 1.51 -17.15
CA ARG A 492 -0.67 1.44 -18.62
C ARG A 492 -2.10 1.65 -19.14
N ARG A 493 -2.30 2.68 -20.00
CA ARG A 493 -3.61 3.05 -20.58
C ARG A 493 -4.32 1.93 -21.36
N ASN A 494 -3.60 0.88 -21.77
CA ASN A 494 -4.15 -0.24 -22.53
C ASN A 494 -4.78 -1.33 -21.64
N GLN A 495 -4.72 -1.20 -20.31
CA GLN A 495 -5.55 -1.96 -19.37
C GLN A 495 -6.97 -1.35 -19.36
N THR A 496 -7.64 -1.38 -20.51
CA THR A 496 -9.08 -1.16 -20.59
C THR A 496 -9.77 -2.39 -20.01
N THR A 497 -9.86 -2.48 -18.68
CA THR A 497 -10.94 -3.24 -18.06
C THR A 497 -12.24 -2.60 -18.50
N THR A 498 -12.98 -3.33 -19.33
CA THR A 498 -14.32 -2.98 -19.78
C THR A 498 -15.23 -3.01 -18.57
N THR A 499 -15.41 -1.89 -17.89
CA THR A 499 -16.58 -1.61 -17.05
C THR A 499 -16.66 -0.11 -16.79
N THR A 500 -17.54 0.55 -17.56
CA THR A 500 -18.38 1.69 -17.11
C THR A 500 -18.70 1.52 -15.62
N THR A 501 -18.47 2.48 -14.73
CA THR A 501 -19.03 3.84 -14.73
C THR A 501 -18.28 4.73 -13.74
N THR A 502 -18.30 6.03 -14.05
CA THR A 502 -18.11 7.23 -13.21
C THR A 502 -16.70 7.70 -12.81
N THR A 503 -16.33 8.80 -13.48
CA THR A 503 -15.59 10.01 -13.04
C THR A 503 -14.08 9.93 -12.80
N GLY A 504 -13.33 10.39 -13.82
CA GLY A 504 -12.11 11.20 -13.65
C GLY A 504 -10.77 10.46 -13.57
N GLY A 505 -10.06 10.41 -14.71
CA GLY A 505 -8.60 10.53 -14.81
C GLY A 505 -7.69 9.53 -14.08
N GLY A 506 -7.12 8.57 -14.83
CA GLY A 506 -5.98 7.75 -14.42
C GLY A 506 -6.39 6.46 -13.68
N GLY A 507 -5.85 5.31 -14.07
CA GLY A 507 -6.16 4.06 -13.36
C GLY A 507 -5.59 4.04 -11.94
N GLU A 508 -6.11 3.18 -11.07
CA GLU A 508 -5.71 3.08 -9.66
C GLU A 508 -4.53 2.11 -9.48
N LEU A 509 -3.73 2.30 -8.43
CA LEU A 509 -2.69 1.37 -7.95
C LEU A 509 -3.29 0.20 -7.15
N VAL A 510 -4.47 -0.26 -7.56
CA VAL A 510 -5.26 -1.31 -6.92
C VAL A 510 -5.88 -2.14 -8.03
N GLU A 511 -5.69 -3.45 -7.97
CA GLU A 511 -6.37 -4.38 -8.84
C GLU A 511 -7.67 -4.84 -8.18
N TRP A 512 -8.77 -4.75 -8.89
CA TRP A 512 -10.04 -5.28 -8.42
C TRP A 512 -10.26 -6.66 -9.01
N ILE A 513 -10.42 -7.67 -8.15
CA ILE A 513 -10.68 -9.06 -8.56
C ILE A 513 -12.12 -9.45 -8.22
N ASP A 514 -12.75 -10.25 -9.09
CA ASP A 514 -14.10 -10.77 -8.90
C ASP A 514 -14.03 -12.18 -8.30
N VAL A 515 -14.41 -12.29 -7.03
CA VAL A 515 -14.31 -13.53 -6.25
C VAL A 515 -15.65 -14.26 -6.30
N PRO A 516 -15.70 -15.54 -6.71
CA PRO A 516 -16.94 -16.30 -6.66
C PRO A 516 -17.39 -16.51 -5.20
N VAL A 517 -18.64 -16.19 -4.93
CA VAL A 517 -19.28 -16.38 -3.61
C VAL A 517 -20.61 -17.12 -3.76
N LEU A 518 -21.06 -17.74 -2.67
CA LEU A 518 -22.35 -18.42 -2.66
C LEU A 518 -23.49 -17.40 -2.76
N ASP A 519 -24.28 -17.46 -3.85
CA ASP A 519 -25.44 -16.59 -4.06
C ASP A 519 -26.61 -17.02 -3.17
N THR A 520 -26.98 -16.14 -2.24
CA THR A 520 -28.03 -16.38 -1.24
C THR A 520 -29.44 -16.07 -1.74
N ARG A 521 -29.62 -15.47 -2.92
CA ARG A 521 -30.96 -15.12 -3.43
C ARG A 521 -31.87 -16.33 -3.63
N GLY A 522 -31.29 -17.48 -3.96
CA GLY A 522 -32.00 -18.75 -4.07
C GLY A 522 -32.18 -19.50 -2.76
N ALA A 523 -31.50 -19.10 -1.68
CA ALA A 523 -31.43 -19.88 -0.44
C ALA A 523 -32.82 -20.08 0.19
N GLY A 524 -33.65 -19.04 0.25
CA GLY A 524 -35.00 -19.13 0.82
C GLY A 524 -35.95 -20.03 0.01
N TRP A 525 -35.79 -20.09 -1.32
CA TRP A 525 -36.55 -21.02 -2.15
C TRP A 525 -36.11 -22.47 -1.90
N ILE A 526 -34.81 -22.71 -1.79
CA ILE A 526 -34.24 -24.04 -1.54
C ILE A 526 -34.67 -24.52 -0.15
N GLU A 527 -34.62 -23.66 0.86
CA GLU A 527 -35.07 -23.98 2.22
C GLU A 527 -36.57 -24.32 2.22
N GLY A 528 -37.41 -23.46 1.63
CA GLY A 528 -38.85 -23.71 1.52
C GLY A 528 -39.20 -24.98 0.74
N GLY A 529 -38.49 -25.22 -0.37
CA GLY A 529 -38.63 -26.44 -1.17
C GLY A 529 -38.23 -27.70 -0.40
N THR A 530 -37.12 -27.64 0.34
CA THR A 530 -36.62 -28.76 1.15
C THR A 530 -37.60 -29.08 2.27
N VAL A 531 -38.06 -28.06 3.01
CA VAL A 531 -39.09 -28.22 4.05
C VAL A 531 -40.36 -28.82 3.45
N GLY A 532 -40.79 -28.34 2.27
CA GLY A 532 -41.95 -28.88 1.56
C GLY A 532 -41.80 -30.37 1.22
N VAL A 533 -40.67 -30.78 0.66
CA VAL A 533 -40.39 -32.18 0.34
C VAL A 533 -40.34 -33.05 1.61
N VAL A 534 -39.67 -32.58 2.66
CA VAL A 534 -39.59 -33.29 3.95
C VAL A 534 -40.99 -33.46 4.56
N MET A 535 -41.84 -32.43 4.51
CA MET A 535 -43.22 -32.50 4.99
C MET A 535 -44.07 -33.49 4.18
N VAL A 536 -43.95 -33.47 2.85
CA VAL A 536 -44.66 -34.44 1.98
C VAL A 536 -44.20 -35.87 2.27
N ALA A 537 -42.89 -36.09 2.42
CA ALA A 537 -42.32 -37.39 2.77
C ALA A 537 -42.79 -37.86 4.15
N PHE A 538 -42.81 -36.96 5.14
CA PHE A 538 -43.28 -37.24 6.49
C PHE A 538 -44.78 -37.58 6.53
N LEU A 539 -45.62 -36.81 5.82
CA LEU A 539 -47.04 -37.09 5.68
C LEU A 539 -47.30 -38.40 4.95
N GLY A 540 -46.52 -38.70 3.91
CA GLY A 540 -46.55 -39.99 3.21
C GLY A 540 -46.20 -41.15 4.14
N LEU A 541 -45.18 -41.00 4.99
CA LEU A 541 -44.79 -42.01 5.98
C LEU A 541 -45.87 -42.19 7.05
N CYS A 542 -46.43 -41.10 7.58
CA CYS A 542 -47.57 -41.14 8.51
C CYS A 542 -48.79 -41.83 7.88
N TRP A 543 -49.08 -41.56 6.61
CA TRP A 543 -50.16 -42.24 5.88
C TRP A 543 -49.92 -43.75 5.77
N VAL A 544 -48.70 -44.18 5.48
CA VAL A 544 -48.36 -45.61 5.39
C VAL A 544 -48.42 -46.29 6.76
N LEU A 545 -47.93 -45.64 7.81
CA LEU A 545 -47.87 -46.20 9.16
C LEU A 545 -49.24 -46.24 9.86
N PHE A 546 -50.02 -45.16 9.78
CA PHE A 546 -51.32 -45.06 10.46
C PHE A 546 -52.51 -45.43 9.56
N GLY A 547 -52.40 -45.29 8.24
CA GLY A 547 -53.45 -45.67 7.28
C GLY A 547 -53.66 -47.18 7.14
N ARG A 548 -52.72 -48.00 7.65
CA ARG A 548 -52.89 -49.47 7.75
C ARG A 548 -53.49 -49.94 9.08
N SER A 549 -53.56 -49.11 10.11
CA SER A 549 -54.14 -49.47 11.42
C SER A 549 -55.68 -49.35 11.49
N GLY A 550 -56.33 -48.87 10.43
CA GLY A 550 -57.79 -48.68 10.37
C GLY A 550 -58.56 -49.77 9.61
N ARG A 551 -57.92 -50.87 9.21
CA ARG A 551 -58.56 -51.91 8.40
C ARG A 551 -58.41 -53.32 8.96
N GLU A 552 -58.59 -53.45 10.27
CA GLU A 552 -58.92 -54.72 10.93
C GLU A 552 -59.84 -54.46 12.13
N GLY A 553 -61.14 -54.74 11.96
CA GLY A 553 -62.13 -54.68 13.05
C GLY A 553 -63.47 -54.05 12.65
N GLY A 554 -64.38 -54.84 12.06
CA GLY A 554 -65.74 -54.37 11.76
C GLY A 554 -66.60 -55.40 11.01
N GLY A 555 -66.67 -56.62 11.51
CA GLY A 555 -67.68 -57.60 11.11
C GLY A 555 -69.03 -57.35 11.78
N ASP A 556 -70.08 -57.81 11.11
CA ASP A 556 -71.47 -58.00 11.58
C ASP A 556 -72.33 -56.77 11.90
N GLU A 557 -73.16 -56.35 10.93
CA GLU A 557 -74.61 -56.26 11.15
C GLU A 557 -75.43 -56.10 9.85
N LYS A 558 -76.65 -56.67 9.87
CA LYS A 558 -77.77 -56.50 8.90
C LYS A 558 -77.88 -57.49 7.72
N LYS A 559 -77.81 -58.77 8.06
CA LYS A 559 -78.85 -59.76 7.69
C LYS A 559 -80.23 -59.29 8.17
N LYS A 560 -80.92 -58.38 7.47
CA LYS A 560 -82.37 -58.12 7.68
C LYS A 560 -83.03 -57.29 6.55
N LYS A 561 -82.96 -57.73 5.29
CA LYS A 561 -83.91 -57.24 4.24
C LYS A 561 -83.99 -58.14 3.00
N LYS A 562 -84.06 -59.46 3.19
CA LYS A 562 -84.46 -60.42 2.13
C LYS A 562 -85.89 -60.90 2.39
N LYS A 563 -86.91 -60.05 2.16
CA LYS A 563 -88.33 -60.44 2.03
C LYS A 563 -89.25 -59.22 1.76
N LYS A 564 -89.15 -58.60 0.58
CA LYS A 564 -90.27 -57.91 -0.10
C LYS A 564 -89.79 -57.42 -1.47
N LYS A 565 -90.60 -57.64 -2.51
CA LYS A 565 -90.36 -57.38 -3.94
C LYS A 565 -89.60 -58.47 -4.74
N LYS A 566 -90.01 -59.72 -4.54
CA LYS A 566 -90.28 -60.64 -5.66
C LYS A 566 -91.82 -60.79 -5.72
N LYS A 567 -92.51 -59.82 -6.33
CA LYS A 567 -93.93 -59.89 -6.75
C LYS A 567 -94.31 -58.61 -7.51
N LYS A 568 -94.99 -58.82 -8.64
CA LYS A 568 -95.49 -57.91 -9.69
C LYS A 568 -94.45 -57.39 -10.67
N LYS A 569 -94.65 -57.46 -11.99
CA LYS A 569 -95.55 -58.14 -12.96
C LYS A 569 -95.13 -57.46 -14.29
N GLN A 570 -94.74 -58.17 -15.34
CA GLN A 570 -95.65 -58.58 -16.43
C GLN A 570 -96.67 -57.51 -16.79
#